data_AF-A0A4S2RAX2-F1
#
_entry.id   AF-A0A4S2RAX2-F1
#
_cell.length_a   1.000
_cell.length_b   1.000
_cell.length_c   1.000
_cell.angle_alpha   90.00
_cell.angle_beta   90.00
_cell.angle_gamma   90.00
#
_symmetry.space_group_name_H-M   'P 1'
#
loop_
_entity.id
_entity.type
_entity.pdbx_description
1 polymer ?
#
loop_
_entity_poly.entity_id
_entity_poly.type
_entity_poly.pdbx_seq_one_letter_code
_entity_poly.pdbx_strand_id
1 'polypeptide(L)'
;MPDKLPTRIRSPLLARLRTGEAVQAVAEDLGVPVREVFRAARTDTRLPLALAGVDPDSAETVGIIGRADYIRLLALGASPSLASQILFDGAGQANTWRSEQPAFAAACDTVTAATVQRAERRPSRFTPERRRLFLEHLRAGMATTKAAAEVGITSATVYQRRRRDPDFAAAMDRATATRSTPEPADAATDAQWTASYQHLAAHGVLRQAALAAGIRPETVYDRRRSDPDFAKLTDHLRLQDEPAP
;
A
#
# COMPACT_ATOMS: atom_id res chain seq x y z
N MET A 1 -27.94 2.38 3.38
CA MET A 1 -27.89 1.17 4.23
C MET A 1 -28.02 -0.05 3.33
N PRO A 2 -27.38 -1.20 3.60
CA PRO A 2 -27.44 -2.31 2.66
C PRO A 2 -28.88 -2.81 2.55
N ASP A 3 -29.34 -3.03 1.32
CA ASP A 3 -30.62 -3.65 0.94
C ASP A 3 -30.64 -5.15 1.35
N LYS A 4 -30.28 -5.47 2.59
CA LYS A 4 -30.30 -6.84 3.12
C LYS A 4 -31.56 -7.04 3.95
N LEU A 5 -32.30 -8.11 3.66
CA LEU A 5 -33.43 -8.52 4.47
C LEU A 5 -32.94 -8.84 5.91
N PRO A 6 -33.69 -8.43 6.94
CA PRO A 6 -33.40 -8.83 8.32
C PRO A 6 -33.32 -10.35 8.45
N THR A 7 -32.39 -10.87 9.26
CA THR A 7 -32.19 -12.31 9.45
C THR A 7 -33.49 -13.05 9.82
N ARG A 8 -34.32 -12.42 10.67
CA ARG A 8 -35.63 -12.96 11.09
C ARG A 8 -36.62 -13.19 9.94
N ILE A 9 -36.45 -12.49 8.82
CA ILE A 9 -37.27 -12.64 7.60
C ILE A 9 -36.55 -13.54 6.61
N ARG A 10 -35.24 -13.32 6.45
CA ARG A 10 -34.39 -14.04 5.50
C ARG A 10 -34.38 -15.55 5.75
N SER A 11 -34.21 -16.00 7.00
CA SER A 11 -34.10 -17.44 7.29
C SER A 11 -35.40 -18.19 7.02
N PRO A 12 -36.58 -17.73 7.48
CA PRO A 12 -37.85 -18.35 7.10
C PRO A 12 -38.13 -18.31 5.60
N LEU A 13 -37.82 -17.19 4.94
CA LEU A 13 -37.98 -17.05 3.50
C LEU A 13 -37.18 -18.11 2.74
N LEU A 14 -35.89 -18.28 3.07
CA LEU A 14 -35.04 -19.30 2.45
C LEU A 14 -35.56 -20.71 2.71
N ALA A 15 -36.00 -21.01 3.93
CA ALA A 15 -36.52 -22.34 4.28
C ALA A 15 -37.75 -22.73 3.44
N ARG A 16 -38.67 -21.79 3.22
CA ARG A 16 -39.91 -22.01 2.46
C ARG A 16 -39.71 -21.99 0.95
N LEU A 17 -38.81 -21.15 0.45
CA LEU A 17 -38.44 -21.19 -0.97
C LEU A 17 -37.78 -22.53 -1.34
N ARG A 18 -37.01 -23.14 -0.42
CA ARG A 18 -36.40 -24.46 -0.63
C ARG A 18 -37.41 -25.59 -0.75
N THR A 19 -38.58 -25.47 -0.14
CA THR A 19 -39.67 -26.45 -0.27
C THR A 19 -40.51 -26.21 -1.53
N GLY A 20 -40.15 -25.24 -2.37
CA GLY A 20 -40.82 -24.93 -3.63
C GLY A 20 -42.05 -24.02 -3.46
N GLU A 21 -42.23 -23.39 -2.29
CA GLU A 21 -43.33 -22.46 -2.10
C GLU A 21 -43.16 -21.21 -3.00
N ALA A 22 -44.29 -20.72 -3.52
CA ALA A 22 -44.28 -19.56 -4.41
C ALA A 22 -43.81 -18.30 -3.66
N VAL A 23 -42.82 -17.59 -4.23
CA VAL A 23 -42.22 -16.40 -3.61
C VAL A 23 -43.26 -15.35 -3.18
N GLN A 24 -44.34 -15.19 -3.95
CA GLN A 24 -45.41 -14.25 -3.64
C GLN A 24 -46.10 -14.62 -2.32
N ALA A 25 -46.49 -15.88 -2.15
CA ALA A 25 -47.17 -16.37 -0.96
C ALA A 25 -46.28 -16.30 0.28
N VAL A 26 -44.99 -16.66 0.14
CA VAL A 26 -44.03 -16.59 1.25
C VAL A 26 -43.76 -15.14 1.66
N ALA A 27 -43.62 -14.23 0.68
CA ALA A 27 -43.37 -12.83 0.95
C ALA A 27 -44.56 -12.15 1.64
N GLU A 28 -45.79 -12.44 1.19
CA GLU A 28 -47.03 -11.96 1.82
C GLU A 28 -47.17 -12.44 3.26
N ASP A 29 -46.96 -13.73 3.53
CA ASP A 29 -47.05 -14.30 4.87
C ASP A 29 -45.99 -13.74 5.83
N LEU A 30 -44.78 -13.47 5.32
CA LEU A 30 -43.71 -12.82 6.08
C LEU A 30 -43.85 -11.30 6.18
N GLY A 31 -44.90 -10.71 5.60
CA GLY A 31 -45.17 -9.27 5.64
C GLY A 31 -44.12 -8.44 4.91
N VAL A 32 -43.48 -8.98 3.88
CA VAL A 32 -42.46 -8.28 3.09
C VAL A 32 -42.90 -8.12 1.64
N PRO A 33 -42.77 -6.92 1.03
CA PRO A 33 -43.06 -6.76 -0.37
C PRO A 33 -42.17 -7.65 -1.24
N VAL A 34 -42.75 -8.37 -2.21
CA VAL A 34 -42.00 -9.26 -3.12
C VAL A 34 -40.84 -8.52 -3.84
N ARG A 35 -41.03 -7.23 -4.15
CA ARG A 35 -39.98 -6.36 -4.72
C ARG A 35 -38.74 -6.24 -3.84
N GLU A 36 -38.90 -6.29 -2.52
CA GLU A 36 -37.77 -6.22 -1.57
C GLU A 36 -37.02 -7.55 -1.54
N VAL A 37 -37.71 -8.67 -1.70
CA VAL A 37 -37.08 -9.99 -1.88
C VAL A 37 -36.18 -9.98 -3.12
N PHE A 38 -36.70 -9.53 -4.27
CA PHE A 38 -35.90 -9.43 -5.50
C PHE A 38 -34.77 -8.41 -5.40
N ARG A 39 -34.96 -7.30 -4.67
CA ARG A 39 -33.91 -6.33 -4.42
C ARG A 39 -32.79 -6.94 -3.56
N ALA A 40 -33.14 -7.65 -2.50
CA ALA A 40 -32.18 -8.32 -1.62
C ALA A 40 -31.40 -9.41 -2.36
N ALA A 41 -32.05 -10.14 -3.28
CA ALA A 41 -31.42 -11.15 -4.12
C ALA A 41 -30.24 -10.61 -4.98
N ARG A 42 -30.15 -9.30 -5.22
CA ARG A 42 -28.98 -8.67 -5.89
C ARG A 42 -27.70 -8.70 -5.04
N THR A 43 -27.85 -8.82 -3.73
CA THR A 43 -26.72 -8.76 -2.78
C THR A 43 -26.53 -10.04 -1.97
N ASP A 44 -27.53 -10.90 -1.94
CA ASP A 44 -27.51 -12.20 -1.27
C ASP A 44 -27.59 -13.31 -2.31
N THR A 45 -26.45 -13.90 -2.64
CA THR A 45 -26.26 -14.96 -3.63
C THR A 45 -27.09 -16.21 -3.38
N ARG A 46 -27.55 -16.43 -2.14
CA ARG A 46 -28.40 -17.58 -1.77
C ARG A 46 -29.86 -17.41 -2.19
N LEU A 47 -30.36 -16.17 -2.22
CA LEU A 47 -31.76 -15.89 -2.57
C LEU A 47 -32.08 -16.22 -4.04
N PRO A 48 -31.27 -15.82 -5.05
CA PRO A 48 -31.51 -16.22 -6.44
C PRO A 48 -31.61 -17.72 -6.64
N LEU A 49 -30.79 -18.50 -5.93
CA LEU A 49 -30.81 -19.97 -5.99
C LEU A 49 -32.11 -20.52 -5.42
N ALA A 50 -32.49 -20.08 -4.21
CA ALA A 50 -33.75 -20.48 -3.60
C ALA A 50 -34.97 -20.06 -4.44
N LEU A 51 -34.94 -18.88 -5.06
CA LEU A 51 -35.99 -18.40 -5.98
C LEU A 51 -36.07 -19.26 -7.26
N ALA A 52 -34.97 -19.87 -7.69
CA ALA A 52 -34.92 -20.81 -8.79
C ALA A 52 -35.29 -22.25 -8.37
N GLY A 53 -35.67 -22.47 -7.11
CA GLY A 53 -35.96 -23.81 -6.56
C GLY A 53 -34.72 -24.65 -6.30
N VAL A 54 -33.52 -24.05 -6.31
CA VAL A 54 -32.26 -24.72 -6.02
C VAL A 54 -31.92 -24.57 -4.54
N ASP A 55 -31.54 -25.68 -3.88
CA ASP A 55 -31.13 -25.65 -2.49
C ASP A 55 -29.78 -24.93 -2.32
N PRO A 56 -29.74 -23.74 -1.69
CA PRO A 56 -28.51 -22.98 -1.47
C PRO A 56 -27.54 -23.64 -0.48
N ASP A 57 -27.97 -24.65 0.27
CA ASP A 57 -27.13 -25.37 1.25
C ASP A 57 -26.58 -26.70 0.74
N SER A 58 -26.96 -27.12 -0.47
CA SER A 58 -26.33 -28.28 -1.10
C SER A 58 -24.83 -28.02 -1.32
N ALA A 59 -24.00 -29.06 -1.15
CA ALA A 59 -22.54 -28.93 -1.21
C ALA A 59 -22.05 -28.32 -2.53
N GLU A 60 -22.67 -28.71 -3.65
CA GLU A 60 -22.39 -28.14 -4.97
C GLU A 60 -22.70 -26.63 -5.01
N THR A 61 -23.86 -26.23 -4.49
CA THR A 61 -24.34 -24.85 -4.52
C THR A 61 -23.54 -23.95 -3.57
N VAL A 62 -23.10 -24.47 -2.42
CA VAL A 62 -22.17 -23.77 -1.53
C VAL A 62 -20.88 -23.40 -2.27
N GLY A 63 -20.34 -24.32 -3.09
CA GLY A 63 -19.18 -24.04 -3.94
C GLY A 63 -19.45 -22.96 -5.00
N ILE A 64 -20.64 -22.97 -5.61
CA ILE A 64 -21.07 -21.93 -6.57
C ILE A 64 -21.17 -20.56 -5.90
N ILE A 65 -21.82 -20.48 -4.73
CA ILE A 65 -21.97 -19.24 -3.94
C ILE A 65 -20.59 -18.69 -3.56
N GLY A 66 -19.71 -19.55 -3.02
CA GLY A 66 -18.36 -19.15 -2.63
C GLY A 66 -17.55 -18.58 -3.79
N ARG A 67 -17.61 -19.22 -4.97
CA ARG A 67 -16.98 -18.70 -6.20
C ARG A 67 -17.55 -17.36 -6.65
N ALA A 68 -18.88 -17.21 -6.63
CA ALA A 68 -19.54 -15.97 -7.01
C ALA A 68 -19.17 -14.80 -6.06
N ASP A 69 -19.20 -15.05 -4.76
CA ASP A 69 -18.82 -14.06 -3.74
C ASP A 69 -17.33 -13.70 -3.82
N TYR A 70 -16.47 -14.66 -4.15
CA TYR A 70 -15.05 -14.42 -4.37
C TYR A 70 -14.82 -13.45 -5.53
N ILE A 71 -15.44 -13.71 -6.69
CA ILE A 71 -15.37 -12.81 -7.86
C ILE A 71 -15.93 -11.42 -7.50
N ARG A 72 -17.02 -11.36 -6.74
CA ARG A 72 -17.60 -10.08 -6.28
C ARG A 72 -16.60 -9.29 -5.42
N LEU A 73 -15.90 -9.93 -4.49
CA LEU A 73 -14.89 -9.26 -3.67
C LEU A 73 -13.73 -8.72 -4.53
N LEU A 74 -13.27 -9.48 -5.51
CA LEU A 74 -12.27 -8.99 -6.47
C LEU A 74 -12.78 -7.77 -7.23
N ALA A 75 -14.03 -7.79 -7.72
CA ALA A 75 -14.63 -6.67 -8.44
C ALA A 75 -14.77 -5.40 -7.58
N LEU A 76 -14.89 -5.57 -6.26
CA LEU A 76 -14.88 -4.48 -5.28
C LEU A 76 -13.47 -3.99 -4.93
N GLY A 77 -12.43 -4.62 -5.48
CA GLY A 77 -11.03 -4.24 -5.31
C GLY A 77 -10.31 -4.94 -4.14
N ALA A 78 -10.91 -5.98 -3.56
CA ALA A 78 -10.19 -6.82 -2.62
C ALA A 78 -9.06 -7.57 -3.35
N SER A 79 -7.90 -7.73 -2.69
CA SER A 79 -6.86 -8.62 -3.22
C SER A 79 -7.31 -10.08 -3.13
N PRO A 80 -6.77 -11.00 -3.95
CA PRO A 80 -7.04 -12.43 -3.85
C PRO A 80 -6.84 -13.01 -2.45
N SER A 81 -5.81 -12.52 -1.74
CA SER A 81 -5.51 -12.92 -0.36
C SER A 81 -6.58 -12.44 0.61
N LEU A 82 -6.99 -11.17 0.51
CA LEU A 82 -8.04 -10.60 1.36
C LEU A 82 -9.40 -11.26 1.07
N ALA A 83 -9.74 -11.46 -0.20
CA ALA A 83 -10.97 -12.14 -0.58
C ALA A 83 -11.03 -13.57 -0.03
N SER A 84 -9.90 -14.28 -0.09
CA SER A 84 -9.78 -15.60 0.54
C SER A 84 -10.00 -15.54 2.05
N GLN A 85 -9.37 -14.59 2.76
CA GLN A 85 -9.52 -14.45 4.21
C GLN A 85 -10.95 -14.05 4.64
N ILE A 86 -11.69 -13.33 3.80
CA ILE A 86 -13.07 -12.92 4.09
C ILE A 86 -14.03 -14.11 3.97
N LEU A 87 -13.84 -14.94 2.95
CA LEU A 87 -14.79 -16.02 2.62
C LEU A 87 -14.42 -17.36 3.24
N PHE A 88 -13.14 -17.56 3.49
CA PHE A 88 -12.58 -18.83 3.93
C PHE A 88 -11.61 -18.55 5.09
N ASP A 89 -11.40 -19.55 5.94
CA ASP A 89 -10.35 -19.50 6.96
C ASP A 89 -8.92 -19.63 6.35
N GLY A 90 -8.72 -19.23 5.09
CA GLY A 90 -7.42 -19.24 4.40
C GLY A 90 -7.48 -19.31 2.86
N ALA A 91 -6.31 -19.20 2.20
CA ALA A 91 -6.18 -19.13 0.73
C ALA A 91 -6.29 -20.49 0.00
N GLY A 92 -6.31 -21.61 0.72
CA GLY A 92 -6.25 -22.95 0.12
C GLY A 92 -7.39 -23.23 -0.86
N GLN A 93 -8.63 -22.92 -0.46
CA GLN A 93 -9.82 -23.26 -1.23
C GLN A 93 -9.92 -22.48 -2.55
N ALA A 94 -9.60 -21.19 -2.55
CA ALA A 94 -9.61 -20.37 -3.76
C ALA A 94 -8.56 -20.82 -4.79
N ASN A 95 -7.37 -21.25 -4.32
CA ASN A 95 -6.33 -21.78 -5.19
C ASN A 95 -6.76 -23.11 -5.82
N THR A 96 -7.34 -24.01 -5.05
CA THR A 96 -7.90 -25.28 -5.55
C THR A 96 -8.93 -25.04 -6.65
N TRP A 97 -9.88 -24.12 -6.45
CA TRP A 97 -10.87 -23.81 -7.50
C TRP A 97 -10.23 -23.27 -8.77
N ARG A 98 -9.20 -22.41 -8.64
CA ARG A 98 -8.50 -21.86 -9.79
C ARG A 98 -7.70 -22.94 -10.55
N SER A 99 -7.15 -23.94 -9.87
CA SER A 99 -6.46 -25.05 -10.53
C SER A 99 -7.42 -26.04 -11.19
N GLU A 100 -8.55 -26.32 -10.56
CA GLU A 100 -9.53 -27.30 -11.06
C GLU A 100 -10.43 -26.74 -12.17
N GLN A 101 -10.64 -25.41 -12.19
CA GLN A 101 -11.58 -24.76 -13.11
C GLN A 101 -10.92 -23.59 -13.85
N PRO A 102 -10.36 -23.83 -15.05
CA PRO A 102 -9.70 -22.78 -15.85
C PRO A 102 -10.61 -21.59 -16.16
N ALA A 103 -11.91 -21.82 -16.37
CA ALA A 103 -12.88 -20.76 -16.61
C ALA A 103 -13.04 -19.82 -15.39
N PHE A 104 -13.00 -20.37 -14.17
CA PHE A 104 -13.06 -19.57 -12.94
C PHE A 104 -11.79 -18.74 -12.75
N ALA A 105 -10.62 -19.33 -13.02
CA ALA A 105 -9.35 -18.60 -12.98
C ALA A 105 -9.35 -17.44 -13.99
N ALA A 106 -9.76 -17.68 -15.23
CA ALA A 106 -9.86 -16.65 -16.27
C ALA A 106 -10.84 -15.52 -15.89
N ALA A 107 -11.98 -15.85 -15.28
CA ALA A 107 -12.94 -14.86 -14.78
C ALA A 107 -12.33 -13.98 -13.67
N CYS A 108 -11.63 -14.58 -12.71
CA CYS A 108 -10.94 -13.85 -11.65
C CYS A 108 -9.87 -12.91 -12.21
N ASP A 109 -9.10 -13.36 -13.20
CA ASP A 109 -8.03 -12.57 -13.80
C ASP A 109 -8.59 -11.39 -14.61
N THR A 110 -9.67 -11.64 -15.34
CA THR A 110 -10.42 -10.60 -16.08
C THR A 110 -10.93 -9.51 -15.14
N VAL A 111 -11.57 -9.91 -14.03
CA VAL A 111 -12.10 -8.96 -13.04
C VAL A 111 -10.96 -8.18 -12.38
N THR A 112 -9.88 -8.86 -12.00
CA THR A 112 -8.70 -8.21 -11.41
C THR A 112 -8.10 -7.19 -12.37
N ALA A 113 -7.89 -7.55 -13.64
CA ALA A 113 -7.41 -6.64 -14.67
C ALA A 113 -8.32 -5.42 -14.85
N ALA A 114 -9.65 -5.63 -14.88
CA ALA A 114 -10.62 -4.54 -14.98
C ALA A 114 -10.58 -3.60 -13.77
N THR A 115 -10.36 -4.13 -12.55
CA THR A 115 -10.20 -3.29 -11.35
C THR A 115 -8.92 -2.46 -11.38
N VAL A 116 -7.81 -3.02 -11.86
CA VAL A 116 -6.55 -2.30 -12.08
C VAL A 116 -6.74 -1.19 -13.10
N GLN A 117 -7.34 -1.50 -14.26
CA GLN A 117 -7.62 -0.50 -15.28
C GLN A 117 -8.50 0.65 -14.75
N ARG A 118 -9.50 0.33 -13.89
CA ARG A 118 -10.32 1.35 -13.23
C ARG A 118 -9.53 2.20 -12.25
N ALA A 119 -8.57 1.61 -11.53
CA ALA A 119 -7.69 2.33 -10.62
C ALA A 119 -6.71 3.24 -11.38
N GLU A 120 -6.19 2.80 -12.52
CA GLU A 120 -5.31 3.59 -13.39
C GLU A 120 -6.02 4.78 -14.03
N ARG A 121 -7.31 4.63 -14.39
CA ARG A 121 -8.14 5.75 -14.87
C ARG A 121 -8.39 6.81 -13.81
N ARG A 122 -8.16 6.53 -12.52
CA ARG A 122 -8.30 7.56 -11.47
C ARG A 122 -7.11 8.53 -11.58
N PRO A 123 -7.35 9.85 -11.66
CA PRO A 123 -6.28 10.83 -11.72
C PRO A 123 -5.31 10.65 -10.55
N SER A 124 -4.01 10.49 -10.85
CA SER A 124 -2.97 10.45 -9.82
C SER A 124 -3.00 11.74 -9.00
N ARG A 125 -3.08 11.63 -7.68
CA ARG A 125 -2.89 12.78 -6.78
C ARG A 125 -1.49 13.38 -6.86
N PHE A 126 -0.53 12.63 -7.40
CA PHE A 126 0.79 13.11 -7.76
C PHE A 126 0.84 13.40 -9.26
N THR A 127 0.18 14.49 -9.64
CA THR A 127 0.13 15.02 -11.01
C THR A 127 1.53 15.45 -11.48
N PRO A 128 1.78 15.55 -12.80
CA PRO A 128 3.04 16.08 -13.34
C PRO A 128 3.43 17.45 -12.75
N GLU A 129 2.46 18.34 -12.52
CA GLU A 129 2.73 19.66 -11.94
C GLU A 129 3.22 19.58 -10.50
N ARG A 130 2.51 18.84 -9.63
CA ARG A 130 2.97 18.53 -8.27
C ARG A 130 4.35 17.85 -8.25
N ARG A 131 4.67 17.01 -9.24
CA ARG A 131 6.02 16.40 -9.38
C ARG A 131 7.07 17.46 -9.69
N ARG A 132 6.77 18.41 -10.58
CA ARG A 132 7.67 19.52 -10.91
C ARG A 132 7.95 20.39 -9.67
N LEU A 133 6.90 20.86 -9.00
CA LEU A 133 6.99 21.66 -7.76
C LEU A 133 7.75 20.93 -6.65
N PHE A 134 7.51 19.62 -6.50
CA PHE A 134 8.21 18.80 -5.51
C PHE A 134 9.72 18.76 -5.77
N LEU A 135 10.13 18.53 -7.02
CA LEU A 135 11.54 18.53 -7.41
C LEU A 135 12.17 19.93 -7.27
N GLU A 136 11.41 20.99 -7.52
CA GLU A 136 11.85 22.37 -7.27
C GLU A 136 12.11 22.63 -5.78
N HIS A 137 11.20 22.20 -4.88
CA HIS A 137 11.41 22.29 -3.44
C HIS A 137 12.62 21.48 -2.97
N LEU A 138 12.84 20.28 -3.54
CA LEU A 138 14.04 19.48 -3.25
C LEU A 138 15.32 20.20 -3.69
N ARG A 139 15.33 20.79 -4.89
CA ARG A 139 16.47 21.59 -5.38
C ARG A 139 16.72 22.82 -4.51
N ALA A 140 15.67 23.43 -3.97
CA ALA A 140 15.75 24.53 -3.02
C ALA A 140 16.22 24.10 -1.60
N GLY A 141 16.63 22.84 -1.43
CA GLY A 141 17.20 22.33 -0.19
C GLY A 141 16.18 21.83 0.84
N MET A 142 14.89 21.80 0.49
CA MET A 142 13.86 21.34 1.40
C MET A 142 13.98 19.84 1.67
N ALA A 143 13.73 19.42 2.92
CA ALA A 143 13.66 18.00 3.26
C ALA A 143 12.51 17.31 2.52
N THR A 144 12.71 16.08 2.06
CA THR A 144 11.75 15.29 1.27
C THR A 144 10.35 15.23 1.89
N THR A 145 10.26 15.10 3.21
CA THR A 145 8.99 15.07 3.94
C THR A 145 8.25 16.41 3.89
N LYS A 146 8.98 17.51 4.05
CA LYS A 146 8.42 18.87 3.98
C LYS A 146 8.02 19.20 2.54
N ALA A 147 8.88 18.91 1.56
CA ALA A 147 8.60 19.11 0.14
C ALA A 147 7.35 18.34 -0.33
N ALA A 148 7.16 17.11 0.17
CA ALA A 148 5.96 16.32 -0.09
C ALA A 148 4.70 16.99 0.49
N ALA A 149 4.77 17.47 1.73
CA ALA A 149 3.66 18.16 2.37
C ALA A 149 3.25 19.43 1.62
N GLU A 150 4.22 20.25 1.17
CA GLU A 150 3.93 21.50 0.43
C GLU A 150 3.19 21.27 -0.89
N VAL A 151 3.47 20.18 -1.59
CA VAL A 151 2.73 19.82 -2.83
C VAL A 151 1.46 19.01 -2.57
N GLY A 152 1.08 18.84 -1.29
CA GLY A 152 -0.14 18.15 -0.88
C GLY A 152 -0.11 16.64 -1.15
N ILE A 153 1.04 15.98 -0.98
CA ILE A 153 1.20 14.52 -1.06
C ILE A 153 1.90 13.96 0.18
N THR A 154 1.75 12.67 0.43
CA THR A 154 2.49 12.01 1.52
C THR A 154 3.88 11.58 1.05
N SER A 155 4.84 11.51 1.98
CA SER A 155 6.17 10.94 1.70
C SER A 155 6.10 9.50 1.18
N ALA A 156 5.13 8.71 1.66
CA ALA A 156 4.87 7.36 1.16
C ALA A 156 4.54 7.34 -0.33
N THR A 157 3.72 8.28 -0.82
CA THR A 157 3.42 8.43 -2.26
C THR A 157 4.69 8.74 -3.07
N VAL A 158 5.58 9.57 -2.55
CA VAL A 158 6.87 9.90 -3.20
C VAL A 158 7.75 8.65 -3.33
N TYR A 159 7.96 7.89 -2.25
CA TYR A 159 8.81 6.69 -2.29
C TYR A 159 8.21 5.57 -3.14
N GLN A 160 6.88 5.38 -3.10
CA GLN A 160 6.19 4.45 -4.00
C GLN A 160 6.40 4.85 -5.47
N ARG A 161 6.33 6.14 -5.78
CA ARG A 161 6.60 6.62 -7.14
C ARG A 161 8.06 6.40 -7.53
N ARG A 162 9.02 6.71 -6.65
CA ARG A 162 10.46 6.47 -6.87
C ARG A 162 10.75 5.01 -7.25
N ARG A 163 10.08 4.05 -6.60
CA ARG A 163 10.25 2.62 -6.89
C ARG A 163 9.68 2.20 -8.26
N ARG A 164 8.66 2.90 -8.77
CA ARG A 164 7.95 2.54 -10.01
C ARG A 164 8.41 3.32 -11.24
N ASP A 165 9.10 4.45 -11.05
CA ASP A 165 9.45 5.41 -12.09
C ASP A 165 10.96 5.73 -11.97
N PRO A 166 11.82 5.01 -12.70
CA PRO A 166 13.27 5.19 -12.66
C PRO A 166 13.72 6.62 -13.00
N ASP A 167 13.03 7.28 -13.95
CA ASP A 167 13.33 8.66 -14.34
C ASP A 167 13.05 9.64 -13.18
N PHE A 168 11.98 9.38 -12.41
CA PHE A 168 11.70 10.15 -11.20
C PHE A 168 12.76 9.93 -10.13
N ALA A 169 13.25 8.69 -9.97
CA ALA A 169 14.33 8.39 -9.04
C ALA A 169 15.60 9.20 -9.40
N ALA A 170 16.04 9.13 -10.67
CA ALA A 170 17.18 9.89 -11.15
C ALA A 170 16.99 11.41 -11.02
N ALA A 171 15.77 11.92 -11.18
CA ALA A 171 15.47 13.34 -10.99
C ALA A 171 15.58 13.77 -9.51
N MET A 172 15.13 12.94 -8.57
CA MET A 172 15.31 13.19 -7.12
C MET A 172 16.77 13.10 -6.70
N ASP A 173 17.50 12.12 -7.23
CA ASP A 173 18.91 11.94 -6.90
C ASP A 173 19.72 13.15 -7.38
N ARG A 174 19.45 13.66 -8.59
CA ARG A 174 20.03 14.93 -9.08
C ARG A 174 19.66 16.13 -8.23
N ALA A 175 18.39 16.26 -7.85
CA ALA A 175 17.92 17.36 -6.99
C ALA A 175 18.62 17.35 -5.62
N THR A 176 18.86 16.15 -5.06
CA THR A 176 19.55 15.97 -3.78
C THR A 176 21.07 16.18 -3.92
N ALA A 177 21.68 15.75 -5.02
CA ALA A 177 23.10 15.97 -5.27
C ALA A 177 23.44 17.47 -5.44
N THR A 178 22.52 18.24 -6.04
CA THR A 178 22.67 19.71 -6.17
C THR A 178 22.73 20.37 -4.78
N ARG A 179 22.00 19.84 -3.79
CA ARG A 179 22.08 20.30 -2.39
C ARG A 179 23.43 19.99 -1.73
N SER A 180 24.04 18.86 -2.07
CA SER A 180 25.32 18.41 -1.49
C SER A 180 26.55 19.03 -2.14
N THR A 181 26.40 19.97 -3.09
CA THR A 181 27.54 20.71 -3.65
C THR A 181 27.73 21.97 -2.79
N PRO A 182 28.69 22.00 -1.84
CA PRO A 182 28.94 23.22 -1.07
C PRO A 182 29.46 24.29 -2.03
N GLU A 183 28.91 25.51 -1.95
CA GLU A 183 29.59 26.67 -2.52
C GLU A 183 31.01 26.76 -1.92
N PRO A 184 32.02 27.21 -2.67
CA PRO A 184 33.41 27.27 -2.20
C PRO A 184 33.60 28.12 -0.94
N ALA A 185 32.63 28.97 -0.58
CA ALA A 185 32.61 29.74 0.66
C ALA A 185 32.19 28.93 1.92
N ASP A 186 31.51 27.80 1.74
CA ASP A 186 31.03 26.90 2.81
C ASP A 186 31.95 25.68 3.01
N ALA A 187 33.05 25.59 2.26
CA ALA A 187 34.03 24.52 2.42
C ALA A 187 34.79 24.68 3.74
N ALA A 188 34.69 23.67 4.61
CA ALA A 188 35.40 23.67 5.89
C ALA A 188 36.91 23.83 5.68
N THR A 189 37.49 24.79 6.39
CA THR A 189 38.93 25.10 6.36
C THR A 189 39.75 23.98 7.00
N ASP A 190 41.04 23.91 6.67
CA ASP A 190 41.95 22.91 7.25
C ASP A 190 41.98 22.97 8.78
N ALA A 191 41.91 24.17 9.36
CA ALA A 191 41.85 24.37 10.81
C ALA A 191 40.60 23.75 11.44
N GLN A 192 39.44 23.86 10.77
CA GLN A 192 38.20 23.24 11.23
C GLN A 192 38.29 21.71 11.12
N TRP A 193 38.88 21.18 10.06
CA TRP A 193 39.10 19.73 9.95
C TRP A 193 40.03 19.20 11.04
N THR A 194 41.13 19.91 11.34
CA THR A 194 42.03 19.57 12.44
C THR A 194 41.30 19.55 13.78
N ALA A 195 40.50 20.57 14.09
CA ALA A 195 39.70 20.63 15.32
C ALA A 195 38.68 19.47 15.40
N SER A 196 38.05 19.12 14.27
CA SER A 196 37.13 17.99 14.21
C SER A 196 37.85 16.66 14.47
N TYR A 197 39.05 16.45 13.94
CA TYR A 197 39.80 15.21 14.20
C TYR A 197 40.25 15.11 15.66
N GLN A 198 40.69 16.21 16.27
CA GLN A 198 41.08 16.23 17.68
C GLN A 198 39.89 15.89 18.60
N HIS A 199 38.73 16.50 18.35
CA HIS A 199 37.52 16.20 19.12
C HIS A 199 37.01 14.77 18.85
N LEU A 200 37.19 14.25 17.64
CA LEU A 200 36.82 12.88 17.31
C LEU A 200 37.70 11.86 18.03
N ALA A 201 39.01 12.11 18.10
CA ALA A 201 39.96 11.26 18.80
C ALA A 201 39.74 11.24 20.33
N ALA A 202 39.27 12.36 20.90
CA ALA A 202 39.07 12.49 22.35
C ALA A 202 37.70 11.96 22.85
N HIS A 203 36.72 11.79 21.97
CA HIS A 203 35.33 11.50 22.38
C HIS A 203 34.59 10.49 21.50
N GLY A 204 35.14 10.06 20.36
CA GLY A 204 34.56 9.02 19.50
C GLY A 204 33.24 9.36 18.78
N VAL A 205 32.63 10.53 19.01
CA VAL A 205 31.32 10.90 18.44
C VAL A 205 31.47 11.87 17.25
N LEU A 206 31.33 11.32 16.03
CA LEU A 206 31.50 12.03 14.75
C LEU A 206 30.63 13.29 14.61
N ARG A 207 29.37 13.22 15.05
CA ARG A 207 28.45 14.36 14.99
C ARG A 207 28.85 15.51 15.93
N GLN A 208 29.33 15.18 17.13
CA GLN A 208 29.76 16.17 18.11
C GLN A 208 31.08 16.83 17.68
N ALA A 209 32.01 16.04 17.15
CA ALA A 209 33.26 16.53 16.59
C ALA A 209 33.06 17.55 15.45
N ALA A 210 32.10 17.27 14.55
CA ALA A 210 31.74 18.21 13.48
C ALA A 210 31.19 19.52 14.06
N LEU A 211 30.26 19.45 15.02
CA LEU A 211 29.66 20.63 15.65
C LEU A 211 30.69 21.45 16.42
N ALA A 212 31.59 20.81 17.18
CA ALA A 212 32.64 21.48 17.94
C ALA A 212 33.65 22.21 17.04
N ALA A 213 33.86 21.71 15.82
CA ALA A 213 34.70 22.33 14.81
C ALA A 213 33.99 23.39 13.95
N GLY A 214 32.70 23.64 14.19
CA GLY A 214 31.90 24.53 13.35
C GLY A 214 31.65 23.99 11.93
N ILE A 215 31.79 22.68 11.72
CA ILE A 215 31.49 21.99 10.46
C ILE A 215 30.05 21.48 10.52
N ARG A 216 29.28 21.69 9.45
CA ARG A 216 27.95 21.07 9.33
C ARG A 216 28.09 19.54 9.33
N PRO A 217 27.40 18.78 10.20
CA PRO A 217 27.53 17.33 10.25
C PRO A 217 27.30 16.63 8.90
N GLU A 218 26.40 17.17 8.08
CA GLU A 218 26.11 16.70 6.73
C GLU A 218 27.35 16.72 5.83
N THR A 219 28.21 17.75 5.95
CA THR A 219 29.48 17.85 5.21
C THR A 219 30.43 16.70 5.56
N VAL A 220 30.46 16.26 6.82
CA VAL A 220 31.27 15.12 7.27
C VAL A 220 30.71 13.81 6.72
N TYR A 221 29.38 13.63 6.75
CA TYR A 221 28.74 12.43 6.21
C TYR A 221 28.84 12.32 4.69
N ASP A 222 28.71 13.44 3.97
CA ASP A 222 28.84 13.48 2.53
C ASP A 222 30.29 13.19 2.11
N ARG A 223 31.28 13.80 2.76
CA ARG A 223 32.71 13.49 2.54
C ARG A 223 33.02 12.02 2.82
N ARG A 224 32.51 11.48 3.92
CA ARG A 224 32.66 10.06 4.29
C ARG A 224 32.00 9.09 3.29
N ARG A 225 30.97 9.55 2.56
CA ARG A 225 30.33 8.77 1.49
C ARG A 225 31.15 8.82 0.19
N SER A 226 31.81 9.94 -0.11
CA SER A 226 32.59 10.13 -1.34
C SER A 226 34.06 9.71 -1.24
N ASP A 227 34.63 9.71 -0.04
CA ASP A 227 36.06 9.46 0.22
C ASP A 227 36.23 8.25 1.17
N PRO A 228 36.54 7.06 0.62
CA PRO A 228 36.73 5.84 1.42
C PRO A 228 37.90 5.90 2.40
N ASP A 229 38.94 6.68 2.13
CA ASP A 229 40.10 6.78 3.01
C ASP A 229 39.80 7.72 4.19
N PHE A 230 39.03 8.77 3.96
CA PHE A 230 38.44 9.58 5.03
C PHE A 230 37.52 8.74 5.94
N ALA A 231 36.75 7.81 5.38
CA ALA A 231 35.92 6.90 6.18
C ALA A 231 36.76 6.01 7.11
N LYS A 232 37.83 5.38 6.58
CA LYS A 232 38.76 4.56 7.38
C LYS A 232 39.46 5.38 8.46
N LEU A 233 39.92 6.59 8.14
CA LEU A 233 40.57 7.50 9.09
C LEU A 233 39.65 7.84 10.26
N THR A 234 38.41 8.25 9.97
CA THR A 234 37.45 8.59 11.02
C THR A 234 37.01 7.38 11.84
N ASP A 235 36.98 6.17 11.27
CA ASP A 235 36.72 4.95 12.04
C ASP A 235 37.90 4.57 12.94
N HIS A 236 39.13 4.70 12.45
CA HIS A 236 40.33 4.47 13.26
C HIS A 236 40.36 5.40 14.48
N LEU A 237 40.12 6.70 14.28
CA LEU A 237 40.11 7.69 15.37
C LEU A 237 39.00 7.44 16.41
N ARG A 238 37.90 6.79 16.03
CA ARG A 238 36.81 6.43 16.96
C ARG A 238 37.09 5.17 17.77
N LEU A 239 38.00 4.32 17.30
CA LEU A 239 38.38 3.06 17.94
C LEU A 239 39.60 3.20 18.86
N GLN A 240 40.27 4.37 18.87
CA GLN A 240 41.42 4.64 19.75
C GLN A 240 41.02 4.93 21.21
N ASP A 241 39.72 5.01 21.51
CA ASP A 241 39.17 5.34 22.84
C ASP A 241 38.47 4.12 23.51
N GLU A 242 38.82 2.88 23.12
CA GLU A 242 38.50 1.72 23.96
C GLU A 242 39.49 1.70 25.15
N PRO A 243 39.04 1.98 26.40
CA PRO A 243 39.86 1.69 27.56
C PRO A 243 40.07 0.17 27.65
N ALA A 244 41.34 -0.25 27.71
CA ALA A 244 41.70 -1.60 28.10
C ALA A 244 41.06 -1.95 29.47
N PRO A 245 40.60 -3.20 29.68
CA PRO A 245 39.86 -3.62 30.88
C PRO A 245 40.67 -3.50 32.18
#